data_AF-A0A7Y3BQE5-F1
#
_entry.id   AF-A0A7Y3BQE5-F1
#
_cell.length_a   1.000
_cell.length_b   1.000
_cell.length_c   1.000
_cell.angle_alpha   90.00
_cell.angle_beta   90.00
_cell.angle_gamma   90.00
#
_symmetry.space_group_name_H-M   'P 1'
#
loop_
_entity.id
_entity.type
_entity.pdbx_description
1 polymer ?
#
loop_
_entity_poly.entity_id
_entity_poly.type
_entity_poly.pdbx_seq_one_letter_code
_entity_poly.pdbx_strand_id
1 'polypeptide(L)'
;MKTIALALVLIAAACGGSKPAASGSKGKTSAMDAMGLTPPDSPWEAMSVADREFYMIGKVNPIMQELFAAHDAEEYGDFDCVDCHGEEMREIEFRMPAPSMYIVPPEGTPGHRGMLSTFPEEVKFMQEVVTPGMGKLLGIENYTCAGCHPSEAPNRKKAKKAAAPKRKRAKPKG
;
A
#
# COMPACT_ATOMS: atom_id res chain seq x y z
N MET A 1 20.73 75.48 -45.34
CA MET A 1 21.02 74.71 -46.58
C MET A 1 20.93 73.24 -46.20
N LYS A 2 19.85 72.54 -46.59
CA LYS A 2 19.82 71.51 -47.66
C LYS A 2 20.86 70.39 -47.41
N THR A 3 20.62 69.08 -47.39
CA THR A 3 19.51 68.18 -47.78
C THR A 3 19.99 66.73 -47.50
N ILE A 4 19.07 65.83 -47.13
CA ILE A 4 18.86 64.44 -47.62
C ILE A 4 20.03 63.43 -47.63
N ALA A 5 19.81 62.25 -47.01
CA ALA A 5 19.86 60.88 -47.59
C ALA A 5 20.03 59.83 -46.47
N LEU A 6 19.08 58.93 -46.22
CA LEU A 6 18.72 57.68 -46.95
C LEU A 6 19.59 56.46 -46.57
N ALA A 7 18.95 55.56 -45.82
CA ALA A 7 19.07 54.09 -45.78
C ALA A 7 20.38 53.39 -45.36
N LEU A 8 20.28 52.56 -44.31
CA LEU A 8 20.84 51.21 -44.35
C LEU A 8 20.04 50.26 -43.46
N VAL A 9 19.52 49.23 -44.12
CA VAL A 9 18.77 48.09 -43.60
C VAL A 9 19.64 47.28 -42.64
N LEU A 10 19.10 46.93 -41.47
CA LEU A 10 19.64 45.87 -40.61
C LEU A 10 18.59 44.79 -40.39
N ILE A 11 19.06 43.58 -40.66
CA ILE A 11 18.39 42.30 -40.85
C ILE A 11 17.78 41.76 -39.55
N ALA A 12 16.70 41.02 -39.71
CA ALA A 12 15.95 40.31 -38.68
C ALA A 12 16.77 39.24 -37.92
N ALA A 13 16.61 39.21 -36.60
CA ALA A 13 16.70 38.01 -35.76
C ALA A 13 16.13 38.33 -34.36
N ALA A 14 14.81 38.24 -34.19
CA ALA A 14 14.19 38.27 -32.86
C ALA A 14 13.60 36.89 -32.56
N CYS A 15 14.14 36.28 -31.52
CA CYS A 15 13.97 34.90 -31.11
C CYS A 15 12.55 34.59 -30.64
N GLY A 16 12.08 33.41 -31.05
CA GLY A 16 11.58 32.40 -30.12
C GLY A 16 10.44 32.81 -29.19
N GLY A 17 9.23 32.86 -29.73
CA GLY A 17 8.01 32.74 -28.93
C GLY A 17 7.97 31.38 -28.23
N SER A 18 8.41 31.34 -26.97
CA SER A 18 8.23 30.20 -26.09
C SER A 18 6.78 30.20 -25.61
N LYS A 19 5.99 29.24 -26.13
CA LYS A 19 4.74 28.80 -25.50
C LYS A 19 5.05 28.49 -24.03
N PRO A 20 4.20 28.86 -23.05
CA PRO A 20 4.36 28.34 -21.70
C PRO A 20 4.18 26.83 -21.80
N ALA A 21 5.30 26.12 -21.65
CA ALA A 21 5.26 24.70 -21.38
C ALA A 21 4.42 24.52 -20.11
N ALA A 22 3.41 23.67 -20.21
CA ALA A 22 2.73 23.12 -19.06
C ALA A 22 3.81 22.73 -18.05
N SER A 23 3.76 23.38 -16.89
CA SER A 23 4.63 23.12 -15.75
C SER A 23 4.35 21.68 -15.29
N GLY A 24 5.02 20.73 -15.94
CA GLY A 24 5.11 19.37 -15.46
C GLY A 24 5.75 19.44 -14.09
N SER A 25 4.96 19.13 -13.07
CA SER A 25 5.42 18.92 -11.71
C SER A 25 6.58 17.94 -11.73
N LYS A 26 7.82 18.44 -11.72
CA LYS A 26 8.96 17.72 -11.14
C LYS A 26 8.69 17.70 -9.64
N GLY A 27 7.85 16.76 -9.24
CA GLY A 27 7.41 16.57 -7.87
C GLY A 27 8.59 16.23 -6.98
N LYS A 28 8.69 16.94 -5.87
CA LYS A 28 9.58 16.63 -4.75
C LYS A 28 9.40 15.16 -4.38
N THR A 29 10.49 14.41 -4.25
CA THR A 29 10.47 13.06 -3.65
C THR A 29 9.74 13.16 -2.32
N SER A 30 8.63 12.43 -2.15
CA SER A 30 7.89 12.45 -0.89
C SER A 30 8.72 11.79 0.22
N ALA A 31 8.42 12.08 1.49
CA ALA A 31 9.07 11.40 2.62
C ALA A 31 8.93 9.87 2.50
N MET A 32 7.78 9.40 1.98
CA MET A 32 7.54 7.98 1.71
C MET A 32 8.44 7.42 0.60
N ASP A 33 8.65 8.18 -0.50
CA ASP A 33 9.57 7.73 -1.56
C ASP A 33 11.03 7.69 -1.06
N ALA A 34 11.43 8.60 -0.15
CA ALA A 34 12.74 8.59 0.49
C ALA A 34 12.94 7.39 1.43
N MET A 35 11.86 6.86 2.01
CA MET A 35 11.83 5.65 2.83
C MET A 35 11.73 4.35 1.98
N GLY A 36 11.87 4.44 0.65
CA GLY A 36 11.79 3.27 -0.23
C GLY A 36 10.37 2.72 -0.45
N LEU A 37 9.35 3.38 0.10
CA LEU A 37 7.94 3.04 -0.09
C LEU A 37 7.53 3.45 -1.51
N THR A 38 7.78 2.54 -2.45
CA THR A 38 7.46 2.70 -3.86
C THR A 38 6.46 1.63 -4.29
N PRO A 39 5.54 1.94 -5.22
CA PRO A 39 4.62 0.95 -5.76
C PRO A 39 5.38 -0.19 -6.48
N PRO A 40 4.69 -1.31 -6.73
CA PRO A 40 5.28 -2.39 -7.50
C PRO A 40 5.42 -1.97 -8.98
N ASP A 41 6.43 -2.51 -9.66
CA ASP A 41 6.64 -2.26 -11.10
C ASP A 41 5.52 -2.86 -11.97
N SER A 42 4.85 -3.89 -11.45
CA SER A 42 3.68 -4.53 -12.08
C SER A 42 2.45 -4.36 -11.19
N PRO A 43 1.25 -4.14 -11.75
CA PRO A 43 0.02 -4.14 -10.96
C PRO A 43 -0.15 -5.44 -10.17
N TRP A 44 -0.55 -5.34 -8.90
CA TRP A 44 -0.68 -6.48 -7.99
C TRP A 44 -1.56 -7.60 -8.57
N GLU A 45 -2.69 -7.23 -9.20
CA GLU A 45 -3.67 -8.13 -9.81
C GLU A 45 -3.08 -8.94 -10.97
N ALA A 46 -2.05 -8.41 -11.64
CA ALA A 46 -1.40 -9.05 -12.78
C ALA A 46 -0.25 -9.99 -12.39
N MET A 47 0.24 -9.91 -11.16
CA MET A 47 1.32 -10.77 -10.67
C MET A 47 0.86 -12.23 -10.48
N SER A 48 1.75 -13.18 -10.79
CA SER A 48 1.55 -14.57 -10.39
C SER A 48 1.66 -14.74 -8.87
N VAL A 49 1.23 -15.89 -8.33
CA VAL A 49 1.38 -16.17 -6.89
C VAL A 49 2.85 -16.15 -6.47
N ALA A 50 3.74 -16.71 -7.29
CA ALA A 50 5.17 -16.71 -7.03
C ALA A 50 5.75 -15.29 -7.06
N ASP A 51 5.34 -14.46 -8.02
CA ASP A 51 5.82 -13.06 -8.09
C ASP A 51 5.35 -12.25 -6.88
N ARG A 52 4.12 -12.47 -6.41
CA ARG A 52 3.61 -11.85 -5.18
C ARG A 52 4.39 -12.30 -3.95
N GLU A 53 4.71 -13.58 -3.85
CA GLU A 53 5.51 -14.13 -2.75
C GLU A 53 6.92 -13.52 -2.73
N PHE A 54 7.61 -13.49 -3.88
CA PHE A 54 8.93 -12.85 -3.98
C PHE A 54 8.88 -11.35 -3.71
N TYR A 55 7.83 -10.65 -4.15
CA TYR A 55 7.64 -9.24 -3.83
C TYR A 55 7.41 -9.01 -2.34
N MET A 56 6.62 -9.86 -1.69
CA MET A 56 6.36 -9.80 -0.26
C MET A 56 7.65 -10.01 0.54
N ILE A 57 8.40 -11.08 0.24
CA ILE A 57 9.66 -11.39 0.93
C ILE A 57 10.74 -10.35 0.66
N GLY A 58 10.87 -9.91 -0.60
CA GLY A 58 11.98 -9.07 -1.04
C GLY A 58 11.79 -7.58 -0.80
N LYS A 59 10.54 -7.11 -0.62
CA LYS A 59 10.25 -5.68 -0.48
C LYS A 59 9.28 -5.36 0.65
N VAL A 60 8.13 -6.03 0.74
CA VAL A 60 7.11 -5.65 1.73
C VAL A 60 7.56 -6.01 3.15
N ASN A 61 7.90 -7.27 3.41
CA ASN A 61 8.23 -7.75 4.75
C ASN A 61 9.42 -6.99 5.38
N PRO A 62 10.56 -6.78 4.69
CA PRO A 62 11.68 -6.07 5.30
C PRO A 62 11.36 -4.60 5.63
N ILE A 63 10.60 -3.93 4.76
CA ILE A 63 10.20 -2.54 5.01
C ILE A 63 9.20 -2.48 6.17
N MET A 64 8.22 -3.39 6.22
CA MET A 64 7.27 -3.42 7.33
C MET A 64 7.97 -3.74 8.65
N GLN A 65 8.88 -4.71 8.66
CA GLN A 65 9.69 -5.03 9.83
C GLN A 65 10.45 -3.78 10.34
N GLU A 66 11.07 -2.99 9.44
CA GLU A 66 11.73 -1.75 9.83
C GLU A 66 10.75 -0.72 10.41
N LEU A 67 9.58 -0.53 9.78
CA LEU A 67 8.56 0.41 10.25
C LEU A 67 8.03 0.03 11.65
N PHE A 68 7.75 -1.25 11.87
CA PHE A 68 7.25 -1.77 13.14
C PHE A 68 8.33 -1.74 14.23
N ALA A 69 9.55 -2.19 13.94
CA ALA A 69 10.66 -2.10 14.89
C ALA A 69 11.02 -0.65 15.24
N ALA A 70 10.89 0.29 14.30
CA ALA A 70 11.08 1.72 14.58
C ALA A 70 9.99 2.31 15.48
N HIS A 71 8.79 1.72 15.51
CA HIS A 71 7.73 2.11 16.43
C HIS A 71 7.96 1.54 17.82
N ASP A 72 8.21 0.22 17.91
CA ASP A 72 8.54 -0.47 19.15
C ASP A 72 9.37 -1.72 18.83
N ALA A 73 10.68 -1.64 19.07
CA ALA A 73 11.59 -2.76 18.80
C ALA A 73 11.51 -3.88 19.85
N GLU A 74 11.01 -3.59 21.05
CA GLU A 74 10.84 -4.61 22.09
C GLU A 74 9.64 -5.51 21.74
N GLU A 75 8.55 -4.90 21.28
CA GLU A 75 7.35 -5.64 20.83
C GLU A 75 7.53 -6.27 19.45
N TYR A 76 8.10 -5.53 18.48
CA TYR A 76 8.11 -5.94 17.07
C TYR A 76 9.49 -6.34 16.52
N GLY A 77 10.47 -6.62 17.38
CA GLY A 77 11.82 -7.02 16.95
C GLY A 77 11.85 -8.29 16.09
N ASP A 78 10.91 -9.21 16.34
CA ASP A 78 10.75 -10.48 15.63
C ASP A 78 9.63 -10.45 14.57
N PHE A 79 9.22 -9.26 14.10
CA PHE A 79 8.17 -9.10 13.09
C PHE A 79 8.46 -9.89 11.81
N ASP A 80 7.49 -10.69 11.37
CA ASP A 80 7.57 -11.53 10.18
C ASP A 80 6.18 -11.75 9.53
N CYS A 81 6.12 -12.59 8.50
CA CYS A 81 4.95 -12.92 7.71
C CYS A 81 3.71 -13.27 8.54
N VAL A 82 3.89 -13.94 9.68
CA VAL A 82 2.79 -14.38 10.57
C VAL A 82 2.07 -13.21 11.24
N ASP A 83 2.74 -12.07 11.43
CA ASP A 83 2.15 -10.89 12.09
C ASP A 83 1.14 -10.17 11.19
N CYS A 84 1.14 -10.47 9.89
CA CYS A 84 0.12 -10.01 8.94
C CYS A 84 -0.83 -11.12 8.49
N HIS A 85 -0.30 -12.33 8.29
CA HIS A 85 -1.03 -13.44 7.67
C HIS A 85 -1.55 -14.50 8.66
N GLY A 86 -1.23 -14.36 9.95
CA GLY A 86 -1.60 -15.30 11.01
C GLY A 86 -0.77 -16.59 10.99
N GLU A 87 -0.83 -17.36 12.08
CA GLU A 87 -0.23 -18.69 12.16
C GLU A 87 -0.81 -19.65 11.09
N GLU A 88 -2.08 -19.42 10.71
CA GLU A 88 -2.80 -20.17 9.69
C GLU A 88 -2.43 -19.78 8.25
N MET A 89 -1.44 -18.91 8.03
CA MET A 89 -1.13 -18.32 6.72
C MET A 89 -1.06 -19.34 5.59
N ARG A 90 -0.46 -20.52 5.82
CA ARG A 90 -0.34 -21.57 4.79
C ARG A 90 -1.69 -22.24 4.48
N GLU A 91 -2.57 -22.36 5.48
CA GLU A 91 -3.88 -22.98 5.36
C GLU A 91 -4.87 -22.08 4.61
N ILE A 92 -4.71 -20.77 4.75
CA ILE A 92 -5.52 -19.76 4.07
C ILE A 92 -4.86 -19.21 2.79
N GLU A 93 -3.75 -19.79 2.35
CA GLU A 93 -2.99 -19.37 1.16
C GLU A 93 -2.58 -17.88 1.22
N PHE A 94 -2.11 -17.45 2.40
CA PHE A 94 -1.66 -16.09 2.72
C PHE A 94 -2.73 -15.01 2.45
N ARG A 95 -4.01 -15.38 2.41
CA ARG A 95 -5.10 -14.42 2.26
C ARG A 95 -5.19 -13.51 3.49
N MET A 96 -5.45 -12.23 3.24
CA MET A 96 -5.75 -11.25 4.28
C MET A 96 -7.21 -10.75 4.15
N PRO A 97 -7.85 -10.32 5.24
CA PRO A 97 -7.36 -10.41 6.62
C PRO A 97 -7.33 -11.86 7.12
N ALA A 98 -6.32 -12.21 7.92
CA ALA A 98 -6.30 -13.53 8.55
C ALA A 98 -7.35 -13.58 9.69
N PRO A 99 -8.08 -14.70 9.86
CA PRO A 99 -9.04 -14.87 10.94
C PRO A 99 -8.50 -14.59 12.35
N SER A 100 -7.23 -14.89 12.59
CA SER A 100 -6.54 -14.68 13.87
C SER A 100 -6.12 -13.23 14.13
N MET A 101 -6.14 -12.35 13.12
CA MET A 101 -5.72 -10.96 13.27
C MET A 101 -6.61 -10.19 14.24
N TYR A 102 -6.01 -9.20 14.90
CA TYR A 102 -6.72 -8.29 15.79
C TYR A 102 -7.89 -7.63 15.06
N ILE A 103 -9.07 -7.62 15.69
CA ILE A 103 -10.29 -7.08 15.10
C ILE A 103 -10.27 -5.56 15.19
N VAL A 104 -10.59 -4.88 14.08
CA VAL A 104 -10.84 -3.44 14.05
C VAL A 104 -12.36 -3.22 13.98
N PRO A 105 -13.03 -2.85 15.09
CA PRO A 105 -14.47 -2.66 15.08
C PRO A 105 -14.87 -1.52 14.13
N PRO A 106 -16.06 -1.59 13.50
CA PRO A 106 -16.51 -0.54 12.59
C PRO A 106 -16.54 0.84 13.24
N GLU A 107 -16.20 1.87 12.48
CA GLU A 107 -16.22 3.25 12.94
C GLU A 107 -17.58 3.64 13.54
N GLY A 108 -17.55 4.50 14.56
CA GLY A 108 -18.76 4.96 15.26
C GLY A 108 -19.36 3.96 16.27
N THR A 109 -18.90 2.71 16.30
CA THR A 109 -19.31 1.74 17.33
C THR A 109 -18.68 2.05 18.70
N PRO A 110 -19.30 1.61 19.82
CA PRO A 110 -18.65 1.66 21.13
C PRO A 110 -17.30 0.92 21.16
N GLY A 111 -17.19 -0.19 20.44
CA GLY A 111 -15.94 -0.95 20.31
C GLY A 111 -14.83 -0.13 19.66
N HIS A 112 -15.13 0.58 18.57
CA HIS A 112 -14.17 1.46 17.91
C HIS A 112 -13.71 2.60 18.81
N ARG A 113 -14.65 3.24 19.55
CA ARG A 113 -14.28 4.27 20.54
C ARG A 113 -13.40 3.71 21.66
N GLY A 114 -13.70 2.51 22.14
CA GLY A 114 -12.89 1.83 23.15
C GLY A 114 -11.49 1.48 22.64
N MET A 115 -11.37 1.04 21.39
CA MET A 115 -10.07 0.81 20.74
C MET A 115 -9.25 2.10 20.69
N LEU A 116 -9.83 3.20 20.19
CA LEU A 116 -9.16 4.51 20.12
C LEU A 116 -8.72 5.04 21.49
N SER A 117 -9.49 4.79 22.55
CA SER A 117 -9.12 5.24 23.90
C SER A 117 -8.07 4.35 24.56
N THR A 118 -8.04 3.06 24.22
CA THR A 118 -7.17 2.06 24.87
C THR A 118 -5.81 1.98 24.19
N PHE A 119 -5.79 2.10 22.86
CA PHE A 119 -4.59 1.94 22.01
C PHE A 119 -4.40 3.17 21.11
N PRO A 120 -4.32 4.40 21.68
CA PRO A 120 -4.29 5.61 20.86
C PRO A 120 -3.03 5.71 19.99
N GLU A 121 -1.88 5.30 20.51
CA GLU A 121 -0.60 5.38 19.79
C GLU A 121 -0.52 4.31 18.70
N GLU A 122 -0.97 3.09 18.97
CA GLU A 122 -0.98 2.00 17.99
C GLU A 122 -1.95 2.33 16.85
N VAL A 123 -3.15 2.83 17.16
CA VAL A 123 -4.10 3.21 16.09
C VAL A 123 -3.53 4.34 15.25
N LYS A 124 -2.88 5.33 15.87
CA LYS A 124 -2.22 6.42 15.15
C LYS A 124 -1.10 5.89 14.25
N PHE A 125 -0.22 5.04 14.77
CA PHE A 125 0.85 4.40 13.99
C PHE A 125 0.28 3.63 12.79
N MET A 126 -0.79 2.85 13.03
CA MET A 126 -1.46 2.09 11.98
C MET A 126 -2.06 3.00 10.90
N GLN A 127 -2.67 4.12 11.27
CA GLN A 127 -3.32 5.04 10.33
C GLN A 127 -2.33 5.94 9.59
N GLU A 128 -1.28 6.42 10.25
CA GLU A 128 -0.36 7.42 9.70
C GLU A 128 0.85 6.79 8.99
N VAL A 129 1.25 5.58 9.38
CA VAL A 129 2.48 4.94 8.89
C VAL A 129 2.18 3.64 8.15
N VAL A 130 1.59 2.65 8.82
CA VAL A 130 1.44 1.29 8.26
C VAL A 130 0.45 1.27 7.09
N THR A 131 -0.76 1.79 7.28
CA THR A 131 -1.81 1.76 6.26
C THR A 131 -1.40 2.51 4.98
N PRO A 132 -0.85 3.74 5.05
CA PRO A 132 -0.35 4.44 3.86
C PRO A 132 0.86 3.75 3.23
N GLY A 133 1.79 3.24 4.05
CA GLY A 133 2.97 2.51 3.58
C GLY A 133 2.58 1.26 2.81
N MET A 134 1.63 0.48 3.32
CA MET A 134 1.10 -0.71 2.66
C MET A 134 0.37 -0.37 1.36
N GLY A 135 -0.51 0.64 1.39
CA GLY A 135 -1.21 1.09 0.18
C GLY A 135 -0.23 1.50 -0.92
N LYS A 136 0.84 2.22 -0.57
CA LYS A 136 1.91 2.60 -1.49
C LYS A 136 2.68 1.38 -2.00
N LEU A 137 3.10 0.46 -1.12
CA LEU A 137 3.85 -0.74 -1.49
C LEU A 137 3.06 -1.71 -2.37
N LEU A 138 1.74 -1.75 -2.24
CA LEU A 138 0.88 -2.60 -3.06
C LEU A 138 0.32 -1.88 -4.30
N GLY A 139 0.50 -0.57 -4.40
CA GLY A 139 -0.12 0.24 -5.45
C GLY A 139 -1.65 0.32 -5.34
N ILE A 140 -2.19 0.17 -4.13
CA ILE A 140 -3.63 0.17 -3.85
C ILE A 140 -4.02 1.55 -3.30
N GLU A 141 -4.83 2.28 -4.04
CA GLU A 141 -5.44 3.52 -3.57
C GLU A 141 -6.45 3.24 -2.45
N ASN A 142 -6.51 4.13 -1.46
CA ASN A 142 -7.45 4.03 -0.32
C ASN A 142 -7.34 2.69 0.44
N TYR A 143 -6.11 2.17 0.60
CA TYR A 143 -5.87 1.07 1.52
C TYR A 143 -6.33 1.45 2.93
N THR A 144 -7.01 0.54 3.63
CA THR A 144 -7.57 0.79 4.96
C THR A 144 -7.17 -0.32 5.92
N CYS A 145 -7.39 -0.11 7.23
CA CYS A 145 -7.14 -1.12 8.25
C CYS A 145 -7.81 -2.48 7.93
N ALA A 146 -8.95 -2.46 7.23
CA ALA A 146 -9.68 -3.66 6.82
C ALA A 146 -8.94 -4.53 5.78
N GLY A 147 -7.87 -4.00 5.16
CA GLY A 147 -6.98 -4.77 4.31
C GLY A 147 -6.16 -5.82 5.08
N CYS A 148 -5.88 -5.57 6.36
CA CYS A 148 -5.12 -6.45 7.26
C CYS A 148 -5.98 -7.03 8.39
N HIS A 149 -6.91 -6.24 8.92
CA HIS A 149 -7.69 -6.57 10.11
C HIS A 149 -9.14 -6.95 9.79
N PRO A 150 -9.68 -8.03 10.37
CA PRO A 150 -11.10 -8.34 10.25
C PRO A 150 -11.94 -7.33 11.06
N SER A 151 -13.16 -7.06 10.60
CA SER A 151 -14.11 -6.19 11.32
C SER A 151 -14.95 -6.92 12.37
N GLU A 152 -14.97 -8.25 12.29
CA GLU A 152 -15.73 -9.13 13.17
C GLU A 152 -14.93 -10.40 13.44
N ALA A 153 -15.17 -11.03 14.60
CA ALA A 153 -14.55 -12.31 14.91
C ALA A 153 -14.93 -13.36 13.84
N PRO A 154 -13.99 -14.19 13.38
CA PRO A 154 -14.28 -15.19 12.37
C PRO A 154 -15.36 -16.16 12.87
N ASN A 155 -16.44 -16.30 12.09
CA ASN A 155 -17.39 -17.35 12.35
C ASN A 155 -16.69 -18.70 12.12
N ARG A 156 -16.39 -19.42 13.21
CA ARG A 156 -15.65 -20.69 13.21
C ARG A 156 -16.21 -21.73 12.21
N LYS A 157 -17.51 -21.67 11.88
CA LYS A 157 -18.13 -22.54 10.86
C LYS A 157 -17.82 -22.11 9.43
N LYS A 158 -17.68 -20.80 9.16
CA LYS A 158 -17.31 -20.26 7.85
C LYS A 158 -15.82 -20.41 7.57
N ALA A 159 -14.96 -20.18 8.57
CA ALA A 159 -13.50 -20.35 8.45
C ALA A 159 -13.12 -21.78 8.02
N LYS A 160 -13.71 -22.80 8.68
CA LYS A 160 -13.53 -24.21 8.30
C LYS A 160 -14.03 -24.56 6.90
N LYS A 161 -15.06 -23.86 6.40
CA LYS A 161 -15.61 -24.08 5.06
C LYS A 161 -14.74 -23.42 3.98
N ALA A 162 -14.09 -22.29 4.30
CA ALA A 162 -13.17 -21.61 3.40
C ALA A 162 -11.83 -22.35 3.27
N ALA A 163 -11.36 -22.98 4.36
CA ALA A 163 -10.13 -23.79 4.39
C ALA A 163 -10.30 -25.23 3.87
N ALA A 164 -11.53 -25.69 3.62
CA ALA A 164 -11.76 -27.04 3.11
C ALA A 164 -11.38 -27.12 1.61
N PRO A 165 -10.51 -28.06 1.19
CA PRO A 165 -10.17 -28.22 -0.22
C PRO A 165 -11.45 -28.48 -1.02
N LYS A 166 -11.67 -27.70 -2.09
CA LYS A 166 -12.84 -27.87 -2.96
C LYS A 166 -12.78 -29.24 -3.62
N ARG A 167 -13.40 -30.24 -2.98
CA ARG A 167 -13.60 -31.57 -3.55
C ARG A 167 -14.37 -31.39 -4.86
N LYS A 168 -13.69 -31.57 -6.00
CA LYS A 168 -14.35 -31.73 -7.29
C LYS A 168 -15.27 -32.93 -7.15
N ARG A 169 -16.58 -32.64 -7.10
CA ARG A 169 -17.63 -33.64 -6.97
C ARG A 169 -17.56 -34.56 -8.19
N ALA A 170 -16.95 -35.74 -8.01
CA ALA A 170 -16.93 -36.77 -9.04
C ALA A 170 -18.38 -37.13 -9.36
N LYS A 171 -18.75 -36.99 -10.64
CA LYS A 171 -20.08 -37.35 -11.15
C LYS A 171 -20.23 -38.86 -11.04
N PRO A 172 -21.32 -39.38 -10.42
CA PRO A 172 -21.54 -40.82 -10.41
C PRO A 172 -21.78 -41.26 -11.86
N LYS A 173 -21.02 -42.27 -12.30
CA LYS A 173 -21.29 -42.97 -13.54
C LYS A 173 -22.49 -43.87 -13.27
N GLY A 174 -23.63 -43.52 -13.87
CA GLY A 174 -24.76 -44.43 -14.06
C GLY A 174 -24.60 -45.15 -15.39
#